data_AF-A0A7R9TPG1-F1
#
_entry.id   AF-A0A7R9TPG1-F1
#
_cell.length_a   1.000
_cell.length_b   1.000
_cell.length_c   1.000
_cell.angle_alpha   90.00
_cell.angle_beta   90.00
_cell.angle_gamma   90.00
#
_symmetry.space_group_name_H-M   'P 1'
#
loop_
_entity.id
_entity.type
_entity.pdbx_description
1 polymer ?
#
loop_
_entity_poly.entity_id
_entity_poly.type
_entity_poly.pdbx_seq_one_letter_code
_entity_poly.pdbx_strand_id
1 'polypeptide(L)'
;RLDGTLVYGMLIEAVMDRILENISLDNLARLLVDVHIDSSKIMESLISNHQRDLLDMVFLGNTECRDKVNCIIAERVLPKRRAAQYMDRDAFENEIRQVLGDTYEGYDLTDEDVIVT
;
A
#
# COMPACT_ATOMS: atom_id res chain seq x y z
N ARG A 1 8.68 -23.43 -1.40
CA ARG A 1 8.12 -22.72 -0.23
C ARG A 1 6.60 -22.80 -0.37
N LEU A 2 5.93 -23.47 0.57
CA LEU A 2 4.47 -23.64 0.60
C LEU A 2 3.96 -23.11 1.96
N ASP A 3 4.44 -21.93 2.34
CA ASP A 3 4.11 -21.25 3.61
C ASP A 3 2.86 -20.36 3.49
N GLY A 4 2.16 -20.40 2.35
CA GLY A 4 0.96 -19.59 2.13
C GLY A 4 1.24 -18.13 1.78
N THR A 5 2.50 -17.75 1.58
CA THR A 5 2.87 -16.39 1.13
C THR A 5 2.40 -16.16 -0.31
N LEU A 6 1.65 -15.08 -0.53
CA LEU A 6 1.17 -14.68 -1.86
C LEU A 6 1.68 -13.29 -2.20
N VAL A 7 2.17 -13.14 -3.42
CA VAL A 7 2.61 -11.87 -3.98
C VAL A 7 1.71 -11.55 -5.17
N TYR A 8 1.07 -10.39 -5.12
CA TYR A 8 0.23 -9.88 -6.20
C TYR A 8 0.93 -8.70 -6.87
N GLY A 9 1.06 -8.76 -8.19
CA GLY A 9 1.52 -7.63 -8.99
C GLY A 9 0.33 -6.97 -9.69
N MET A 10 0.24 -5.65 -9.60
CA MET A 10 -0.77 -4.85 -10.30
C MET A 10 -0.07 -3.67 -10.99
N LEU A 11 -0.41 -3.43 -12.26
CA LEU A 11 -0.05 -2.21 -12.98
C LEU A 11 -1.25 -1.28 -13.00
N ILE A 12 -1.09 -0.06 -12.49
CA ILE A 12 -2.14 0.96 -12.48
C ILE A 12 -1.95 1.84 -13.71
N GLU A 13 -2.81 1.69 -14.71
CA GLU A 13 -2.75 2.49 -15.95
C GLU A 13 -3.57 3.79 -15.86
N ALA A 14 -4.67 3.78 -15.11
CA ALA A 14 -5.53 4.94 -14.93
C ALA A 14 -6.35 4.82 -13.65
N VAL A 15 -6.68 5.95 -13.04
CA VAL A 15 -7.61 6.03 -11.91
C VAL A 15 -8.55 7.20 -12.14
N MET A 16 -9.86 6.91 -12.18
CA MET A 16 -10.90 7.90 -12.43
C MET A 16 -10.69 8.64 -13.77
N ASP A 17 -10.48 9.94 -13.73
CA ASP A 17 -10.23 10.84 -14.87
C ASP A 17 -8.74 10.98 -15.23
N ARG A 18 -7.83 10.45 -14.39
CA ARG A 18 -6.38 10.53 -14.59
C ARG A 18 -5.89 9.29 -15.32
N ILE A 19 -5.26 9.52 -16.47
CA ILE A 19 -4.71 8.47 -17.33
C ILE A 19 -3.18 8.57 -17.26
N LEU A 20 -2.54 7.46 -16.89
CA LEU A 20 -1.09 7.19 -16.88
C LEU A 20 -0.23 8.06 -15.93
N GLU A 21 -0.52 9.35 -15.82
CA GLU A 21 0.31 10.31 -15.11
C GLU A 21 -0.47 11.09 -14.06
N ASN A 22 0.25 11.56 -13.04
CA ASN A 22 -0.28 12.45 -12.00
C ASN A 22 -1.52 11.89 -11.29
N ILE A 23 -1.50 10.60 -10.98
CA ILE A 23 -2.49 9.97 -10.10
C ILE A 23 -2.33 10.61 -8.72
N SER A 24 -3.42 11.19 -8.19
CA SER A 24 -3.40 11.79 -6.85
C SER A 24 -3.25 10.70 -5.78
N LEU A 25 -2.55 11.02 -4.69
CA LEU A 25 -2.39 10.10 -3.56
C LEU A 25 -3.74 9.71 -2.94
N ASP A 26 -4.72 10.61 -2.94
CA ASP A 26 -6.09 10.33 -2.50
C ASP A 26 -6.79 9.26 -3.35
N ASN A 27 -6.69 9.37 -4.69
CA ASN A 27 -7.23 8.35 -5.59
C ASN A 27 -6.48 7.02 -5.46
N LEU A 28 -5.15 7.06 -5.29
CA LEU A 28 -4.34 5.88 -5.05
C LEU A 28 -4.70 5.20 -3.74
N ALA A 29 -4.87 5.95 -2.65
CA ALA A 29 -5.25 5.43 -1.34
C ALA A 29 -6.59 4.68 -1.39
N ARG A 30 -7.61 5.25 -2.08
CA ARG A 30 -8.89 4.56 -2.29
C ARG A 30 -8.73 3.24 -3.05
N LEU A 31 -7.96 3.26 -4.14
CA LEU A 31 -7.68 2.05 -4.92
C LEU A 31 -6.96 0.98 -4.07
N LEU A 32 -6.00 1.37 -3.23
CA LEU A 32 -5.30 0.44 -2.35
C LEU A 32 -6.20 -0.22 -1.32
N VAL A 33 -7.22 0.48 -0.81
CA VAL A 33 -8.22 -0.10 0.09
C VAL A 33 -9.00 -1.21 -0.61
N ASP A 34 -9.44 -0.96 -1.85
CA ASP A 34 -10.15 -1.97 -2.66
C ASP A 34 -9.25 -3.18 -2.93
N VAL A 35 -8.00 -2.94 -3.34
CA VAL A 35 -6.99 -4.00 -3.54
C VAL A 35 -6.76 -4.80 -2.26
N HIS A 36 -6.74 -4.14 -1.10
CA HIS A 36 -6.59 -4.80 0.18
C HIS A 36 -7.78 -5.72 0.47
N ILE A 37 -9.02 -5.32 0.21
CA ILE A 37 -10.18 -6.19 0.47
C ILE A 37 -10.24 -7.33 -0.56
N ASP A 38 -10.09 -7.02 -1.84
CA ASP A 38 -10.31 -8.01 -2.90
C ASP A 38 -9.21 -9.05 -2.99
N SER A 39 -7.96 -8.70 -2.67
CA SER A 39 -6.88 -9.69 -2.58
C SER A 39 -7.13 -10.74 -1.49
N SER A 40 -7.95 -10.46 -0.47
CA SER A 40 -8.37 -11.48 0.51
C SER A 40 -9.24 -12.55 -0.14
N LYS A 41 -10.26 -12.11 -0.88
CA LYS A 41 -11.19 -12.99 -1.61
C LYS A 41 -10.51 -13.79 -2.73
N ILE A 42 -9.58 -13.16 -3.46
CA ILE A 42 -8.80 -13.85 -4.50
C ILE A 42 -7.96 -14.97 -3.88
N MET A 43 -7.30 -14.72 -2.75
CA MET A 43 -6.51 -15.74 -2.05
C MET A 43 -7.36 -16.96 -1.68
N GLU A 44 -8.58 -16.76 -1.18
CA GLU A 44 -9.45 -17.88 -0.81
C GLU A 44 -9.70 -18.82 -1.98
N SER A 45 -9.73 -18.30 -3.20
CA SER A 45 -9.89 -19.12 -4.41
C SER A 45 -8.62 -19.89 -4.79
N LEU A 46 -7.44 -19.46 -4.34
CA LEU A 46 -6.13 -20.04 -4.68
C LEU A 46 -5.61 -21.07 -3.67
N ILE A 47 -6.12 -21.06 -2.45
CA ILE A 47 -5.68 -21.95 -1.37
C ILE A 47 -6.62 -23.15 -1.21
N SER A 48 -6.06 -24.26 -0.71
CA SER A 48 -6.85 -25.46 -0.41
C SER A 48 -7.76 -25.26 0.81
N ASN A 49 -8.79 -26.11 0.94
CA ASN A 49 -9.69 -26.09 2.11
C ASN A 49 -8.91 -26.19 3.43
N HIS A 50 -7.90 -27.06 3.50
CA HIS A 50 -7.07 -27.22 4.69
C HIS A 50 -6.30 -25.94 5.06
N GLN A 51 -5.78 -25.21 4.06
CA GLN A 51 -5.09 -23.94 4.29
C GLN A 51 -6.07 -22.85 4.74
N ARG A 52 -7.33 -22.86 4.28
CA ARG A 52 -8.37 -21.96 4.78
C ARG A 52 -8.64 -22.20 6.26
N ASP A 53 -8.84 -23.45 6.66
CA ASP A 53 -9.12 -23.80 8.06
C ASP A 53 -7.96 -23.40 8.98
N LEU A 54 -6.71 -23.55 8.51
CA LEU A 54 -5.53 -23.10 9.25
C LEU A 54 -5.47 -21.57 9.37
N LEU A 55 -5.73 -20.84 8.29
CA LEU A 55 -5.77 -19.38 8.33
C LEU A 55 -6.90 -18.90 9.24
N ASP A 56 -8.06 -19.55 9.20
CA ASP A 56 -9.20 -19.23 10.05
C ASP A 56 -8.87 -19.37 11.54
N MET A 57 -8.15 -20.43 11.91
CA MET A 57 -7.61 -20.57 13.26
C MET A 57 -6.58 -19.50 13.63
N VAL A 58 -5.64 -19.20 12.73
CA VAL A 58 -4.57 -18.21 12.99
C VAL A 58 -5.15 -16.80 13.16
N PHE A 59 -6.15 -16.44 12.35
CA PHE A 59 -6.81 -15.14 12.37
C PHE A 59 -8.09 -15.13 13.23
N LEU A 60 -8.38 -16.19 13.98
CA LEU A 60 -9.53 -16.31 14.89
C LEU A 60 -10.88 -15.95 14.23
N GLY A 61 -11.12 -16.43 13.01
CA GLY A 61 -12.33 -16.12 12.25
C GLY A 61 -12.26 -14.83 11.42
N ASN A 62 -11.13 -14.11 11.44
CA ASN A 62 -10.96 -12.81 10.77
C ASN A 62 -9.92 -12.85 9.63
N THR A 63 -9.99 -13.88 8.79
CA THR A 63 -9.06 -14.09 7.66
C THR A 63 -9.15 -13.01 6.59
N GLU A 64 -10.29 -12.33 6.49
CA GLU A 64 -10.51 -11.23 5.55
C GLU A 64 -9.67 -9.99 5.90
N CYS A 65 -9.51 -9.70 7.20
CA CYS A 65 -8.74 -8.56 7.72
C CYS A 65 -7.27 -8.90 8.03
N ARG A 66 -6.67 -9.83 7.29
CA ARG A 66 -5.24 -10.15 7.44
C ARG A 66 -4.35 -8.94 7.11
N ASP A 67 -3.24 -8.84 7.83
CA ASP A 67 -2.21 -7.82 7.57
C ASP A 67 -1.58 -8.02 6.20
N LYS A 68 -1.35 -6.92 5.48
CA LYS A 68 -0.74 -6.91 4.15
C LYS A 68 0.32 -5.84 4.07
N VAL A 69 1.36 -6.14 3.30
CA VAL A 69 2.41 -5.20 2.96
C VAL A 69 2.19 -4.73 1.54
N ASN A 70 2.00 -3.42 1.37
CA ASN A 70 1.91 -2.79 0.06
C ASN A 70 3.29 -2.27 -0.35
N CYS A 71 3.70 -2.57 -1.58
CA CYS A 71 4.89 -1.99 -2.19
C CYS A 71 4.45 -1.21 -3.42
N ILE A 72 4.66 0.10 -3.40
CA ILE A 72 4.27 1.01 -4.47
C ILE A 72 5.54 1.46 -5.17
N ILE A 73 5.63 1.19 -6.46
CA ILE A 73 6.75 1.60 -7.30
C ILE A 73 6.21 2.58 -8.32
N ALA A 74 6.77 3.78 -8.34
CA ALA A 74 6.42 4.83 -9.27
C ALA A 74 7.70 5.43 -9.86
N GLU A 75 7.61 6.00 -11.06
CA GLU A 75 8.76 6.66 -11.69
C GLU A 75 9.22 7.86 -10.86
N ARG A 76 8.26 8.72 -10.43
CA ARG A 76 8.54 9.94 -9.68
C ARG A 76 7.34 10.33 -8.80
N VAL A 77 7.62 11.02 -7.70
CA VAL A 77 6.62 11.73 -6.87
C VAL A 77 6.65 13.22 -7.23
N LEU A 78 5.48 13.82 -7.46
CA LEU A 78 5.34 15.21 -7.85
C LEU A 78 4.34 15.96 -6.94
N PRO A 79 4.73 17.09 -6.34
CA PRO A 79 6.08 17.63 -6.32
C PRO A 79 6.97 16.84 -5.34
N LYS A 80 8.24 16.65 -5.71
CA LYS A 80 9.25 16.14 -4.78
C LYS A 80 9.57 17.22 -3.73
N ARG A 81 9.65 16.80 -2.47
CA ARG A 81 9.91 17.68 -1.32
C ARG A 81 11.04 17.09 -0.47
N ARG A 82 11.62 17.94 0.38
CA ARG A 82 12.60 17.49 1.39
C ARG A 82 11.90 16.77 2.53
N ALA A 83 12.62 15.90 3.22
CA ALA A 83 12.11 15.13 4.36
C ALA A 83 11.35 16.01 5.37
N ALA A 84 11.90 17.18 5.70
CA ALA A 84 11.28 18.10 6.65
C ALA A 84 9.84 18.53 6.29
N GLN A 85 9.51 18.59 4.99
CA GLN A 85 8.17 18.97 4.51
C GLN A 85 7.19 17.80 4.50
N TYR A 86 7.66 16.58 4.73
CA TYR A 86 6.83 15.40 4.94
C TYR A 86 6.61 15.09 6.43
N MET A 87 7.21 15.89 7.32
CA MET A 87 7.16 15.72 8.78
C MET A 87 6.65 16.99 9.49
N ASP A 88 6.03 17.92 8.75
CA ASP A 88 5.56 19.22 9.24
C ASP A 88 4.08 19.24 9.67
N ARG A 89 3.38 18.11 9.56
CA ARG A 89 1.95 17.87 9.80
C ARG A 89 1.02 18.70 8.92
N ASP A 90 1.55 19.28 7.85
CA ASP A 90 0.77 20.04 6.89
C ASP A 90 0.26 19.12 5.75
N ALA A 91 -0.20 19.70 4.66
CA ALA A 91 -0.83 19.01 3.54
C ALA A 91 -0.02 17.81 3.01
N PHE A 92 1.30 17.93 2.83
CA PHE A 92 2.11 16.88 2.23
C PHE A 92 2.28 15.65 3.13
N GLU A 93 2.51 15.84 4.44
CA GLU A 93 2.51 14.74 5.40
C GLU A 93 1.14 14.05 5.41
N ASN A 94 0.06 14.84 5.43
CA ASN A 94 -1.30 14.33 5.47
C ASN A 94 -1.65 13.50 4.22
N GLU A 95 -1.16 13.88 3.05
CA GLU A 95 -1.35 13.12 1.81
C GLU A 95 -0.55 11.81 1.80
N ILE A 96 0.73 11.82 2.20
CA ILE A 96 1.54 10.60 2.24
C ILE A 96 1.00 9.60 3.27
N ARG A 97 0.57 10.10 4.44
CA ARG A 97 -0.01 9.29 5.51
C ARG A 97 -1.31 8.58 5.09
N GLN A 98 -2.04 9.07 4.09
CA GLN A 98 -3.19 8.35 3.53
C GLN A 98 -2.79 7.02 2.87
N VAL A 99 -1.55 6.93 2.37
CA VAL A 99 -1.04 5.75 1.66
C VAL A 99 -0.13 4.90 2.55
N LEU A 100 0.78 5.53 3.30
CA LEU A 100 1.74 4.82 4.14
C LEU A 100 1.21 4.46 5.53
N GLY A 101 0.16 5.14 6.01
CA GLY A 101 -0.22 5.12 7.42
C GLY A 101 0.69 6.03 8.24
N ASP A 102 0.81 5.75 9.53
CA ASP A 102 1.54 6.59 10.48
C ASP A 102 3.02 6.73 10.10
N THR A 103 3.48 7.98 10.03
CA THR A 103 4.87 8.36 9.79
C THR A 103 5.51 8.84 11.10
N TYR A 104 6.77 8.45 11.33
CA TYR A 104 7.53 8.66 12.55
C TYR A 104 8.73 9.58 12.32
N GLU A 105 9.54 9.30 11.28
CA GLU A 105 10.80 10.01 11.02
C GLU A 105 11.04 10.19 9.51
N GLY A 106 11.78 11.25 9.15
CA GLY A 106 12.13 11.54 7.77
C GLY A 106 13.58 12.03 7.65
N TYR A 107 14.32 11.50 6.68
CA TYR A 107 15.72 11.81 6.43
C TYR A 107 15.98 12.07 4.94
N ASP A 108 16.67 13.18 4.65
CA ASP A 108 17.25 13.43 3.33
C ASP A 108 18.60 12.69 3.26
N LEU A 109 18.69 11.62 2.46
CA LEU A 109 19.93 10.87 2.26
C LEU A 109 20.85 11.55 1.26
N THR A 110 20.27 12.08 0.18
CA THR A 110 20.96 12.84 -0.86
C THR A 110 20.08 14.03 -1.27
N ASP A 111 20.52 14.86 -2.21
CA ASP A 111 19.67 15.90 -2.80
C ASP A 111 18.43 15.32 -3.51
N GLU A 112 18.46 14.02 -3.83
CA GLU A 112 17.39 13.32 -4.52
C GLU A 112 16.73 12.21 -3.67
N ASP A 113 17.36 11.69 -2.64
CA ASP A 113 16.83 10.54 -1.93
C ASP A 113 16.28 10.96 -0.58
N VAL A 114 15.00 10.64 -0.35
CA VAL A 114 14.28 10.91 0.90
C VAL A 114 13.75 9.60 1.44
N ILE A 115 14.01 9.32 2.71
CA ILE A 115 13.42 8.21 3.45
C ILE A 115 12.42 8.77 4.44
N VAL A 116 11.22 8.21 4.46
CA VAL A 116 10.19 8.44 5.48
C VAL A 116 9.82 7.07 6.05
N THR A 117 9.82 6.96 7.38
CA THR A 117 9.46 5.74 8.12
C THR A 117 8.25 5.98 8.97
#